data_AF-A0A6H1WXN5-F1
#
_entry.id   AF-A0A6H1WXN5-F1
#
_cell.length_a   1.000
_cell.length_b   1.000
_cell.length_c   1.000
_cell.angle_alpha   90.00
_cell.angle_beta   90.00
_cell.angle_gamma   90.00
#
_symmetry.space_group_name_H-M   'P 1'
#
loop_
_entity.id
_entity.type
_entity.pdbx_description
1 polymer ?
#
loop_
_entity_poly.entity_id
_entity_poly.type
_entity_poly.pdbx_seq_one_letter_code
_entity_poly.pdbx_strand_id
1 'polypeptide(L)'
;MNKRRRYKGFNKRSKTIHIRVLTLIFCLSLIGVYGYTQLKDSKLFKESIFPNFSFTEAISSKFKNISISNIFKFDEDKENEKFVYEDISDELDKIKEDGSSTSESSDIKVATIEGVTVYTIQVASIGEGQDLDTVEEKLKSNKIPYSVVEVDGIKKVQSYSSFDEDTTRSNLDSVRKIFDDAFISELKLPVLSLEYTSKYSYIEDISSGLNSLIENYKEESVFWEKNINKEIDLTEYNNILTKRLDIVEKLQENTEKIDYDEMNSFKENLIKYTKSVNSNTKQASKNANEDNYYLSKSLLLTSIQGYYSFINLIKIS
;
A
#
# COMPACT_ATOMS: atom_id res chain seq x y z
N MET A 1 -48.61 -44.05 24.95
CA MET A 1 -49.15 -43.99 23.58
C MET A 1 -48.60 -42.74 22.89
N ASN A 2 -47.98 -42.94 21.72
CA ASN A 2 -47.31 -41.96 20.88
C ASN A 2 -48.29 -40.94 20.26
N LYS A 3 -47.81 -39.73 19.91
CA LYS A 3 -47.66 -39.27 18.50
C LYS A 3 -47.32 -37.77 18.42
N ARG A 4 -46.02 -37.43 18.46
CA ARG A 4 -45.50 -36.21 17.81
C ARG A 4 -45.51 -36.44 16.29
N ARG A 5 -46.23 -35.61 15.55
CA ARG A 5 -46.24 -35.61 14.08
C ARG A 5 -44.90 -35.04 13.58
N ARG A 6 -44.07 -35.86 12.94
CA ARG A 6 -42.95 -35.40 12.09
C ARG A 6 -43.47 -35.25 10.66
N TYR A 7 -43.34 -34.06 10.08
CA TYR A 7 -43.48 -33.89 8.64
C TYR A 7 -42.14 -34.20 7.95
N LYS A 8 -42.18 -35.19 7.04
CA LYS A 8 -41.12 -35.53 6.08
C LYS A 8 -41.47 -34.86 4.75
N GLY A 9 -40.47 -34.21 4.13
CA GLY A 9 -40.57 -33.52 2.84
C GLY A 9 -40.41 -32.02 3.05
N PHE A 10 -39.33 -31.35 2.68
CA PHE A 10 -38.78 -31.25 1.33
C PHE A 10 -37.25 -31.20 1.38
N ASN A 11 -36.60 -32.32 1.06
CA ASN A 11 -35.18 -32.30 0.69
C ASN A 11 -35.10 -32.60 -0.82
N LYS A 12 -35.15 -31.55 -1.63
CA LYS A 12 -34.81 -31.54 -3.06
C LYS A 12 -34.35 -30.12 -3.45
N ARG A 13 -33.21 -29.70 -2.93
CA ARG A 13 -32.41 -28.59 -3.47
C ARG A 13 -31.02 -29.12 -3.83
N SER A 14 -30.92 -29.85 -4.94
CA SER A 14 -29.61 -30.24 -5.48
C SER A 14 -29.53 -30.28 -7.01
N LYS A 15 -30.47 -29.66 -7.74
CA LYS A 15 -30.44 -29.66 -9.22
C LYS A 15 -30.59 -28.30 -9.91
N THR A 16 -30.57 -27.19 -9.18
CA THR A 16 -30.67 -25.84 -9.77
C THR A 16 -29.36 -25.04 -9.79
N ILE A 17 -28.30 -25.50 -9.11
CA ILE A 17 -26.98 -24.83 -9.13
C ILE A 17 -26.22 -25.18 -10.42
N HIS A 18 -26.20 -26.45 -10.82
CA HIS A 18 -25.50 -26.87 -12.03
C HIS A 18 -26.03 -26.20 -13.30
N ILE A 19 -27.35 -25.99 -13.41
CA ILE A 19 -27.95 -25.31 -14.57
C ILE A 19 -27.53 -23.83 -14.63
N ARG A 20 -27.36 -23.15 -13.48
CA ARG A 20 -26.91 -21.75 -13.43
C ARG A 20 -25.42 -21.57 -13.73
N VAL A 21 -24.58 -22.54 -13.33
CA VAL A 21 -23.14 -22.52 -13.63
C VAL A 21 -22.89 -22.81 -15.10
N LEU A 22 -23.65 -23.75 -15.70
CA LEU A 22 -23.51 -24.10 -17.12
C LEU A 22 -23.92 -22.94 -18.04
N THR A 23 -24.98 -22.18 -17.71
CA THR A 23 -25.35 -20.99 -18.48
C THR A 23 -24.34 -19.86 -18.38
N LEU A 24 -23.70 -19.66 -17.22
CA LEU A 24 -22.63 -18.65 -17.04
C LEU A 24 -21.37 -18.98 -17.85
N ILE A 25 -20.97 -20.25 -17.89
CA ILE A 25 -19.82 -20.71 -18.68
C ILE A 25 -20.11 -20.55 -20.18
N PHE A 26 -21.33 -20.86 -20.63
CA PHE A 26 -21.70 -20.71 -22.04
C PHE A 26 -21.69 -19.24 -22.49
N CYS A 27 -22.17 -18.31 -21.65
CA CYS A 27 -22.11 -16.87 -21.95
C CYS A 27 -20.67 -16.33 -22.04
N LEU A 28 -19.77 -16.78 -21.14
CA LEU A 28 -18.35 -16.37 -21.18
C LEU A 28 -17.62 -16.93 -22.41
N SER A 29 -17.96 -18.15 -22.84
CA SER A 29 -17.37 -18.76 -24.04
C SER A 29 -17.76 -18.04 -25.34
N LEU A 30 -18.99 -17.52 -25.43
CA LEU A 30 -19.44 -16.74 -26.60
C LEU A 30 -18.73 -15.38 -26.71
N ILE A 31 -18.46 -14.71 -25.58
CA ILE A 31 -17.71 -13.44 -25.53
C ILE A 31 -16.23 -13.68 -25.89
N GLY A 32 -15.63 -14.77 -25.37
CA GLY A 32 -14.25 -15.13 -25.67
C GLY A 32 -14.01 -15.53 -27.13
N VAL A 33 -14.93 -16.28 -27.74
CA VAL A 33 -14.83 -16.66 -29.15
C VAL A 33 -14.99 -15.44 -30.07
N TYR A 34 -15.92 -14.53 -29.77
CA TYR A 34 -16.11 -13.30 -30.55
C TYR A 34 -14.88 -12.37 -30.50
N GLY A 35 -14.29 -12.19 -29.31
CA GLY A 35 -13.05 -11.42 -29.13
C GLY A 35 -11.84 -12.06 -29.82
N TYR A 36 -11.73 -13.40 -29.78
CA TYR A 36 -10.64 -14.12 -30.45
C TYR A 36 -10.73 -14.05 -31.98
N THR A 37 -11.93 -14.15 -32.55
CA THR A 37 -12.12 -14.00 -34.01
C THR A 37 -11.79 -12.58 -34.50
N GLN A 38 -11.99 -11.57 -33.66
CA GLN A 38 -11.69 -10.17 -34.01
C GLN A 38 -10.20 -9.83 -33.88
N LEU A 39 -9.48 -10.49 -32.96
CA LEU A 39 -8.04 -10.30 -32.76
C LEU A 39 -7.17 -11.10 -33.75
N LYS A 40 -7.64 -12.28 -34.18
CA LYS A 40 -6.90 -13.15 -35.13
C LYS A 40 -6.77 -12.54 -36.53
N ASP A 41 -7.71 -11.68 -36.93
CA ASP A 41 -7.68 -10.98 -38.22
C ASP A 41 -6.91 -9.65 -38.19
N SER A 42 -6.41 -9.24 -37.01
CA SER A 42 -5.57 -8.05 -36.90
C SER A 42 -4.12 -8.39 -37.24
N LYS A 43 -3.50 -7.57 -38.09
CA LYS A 43 -2.10 -7.69 -38.55
C LYS A 43 -1.03 -7.61 -37.44
N LEU A 44 -1.42 -7.51 -36.17
CA LEU A 44 -0.53 -7.29 -35.03
C LEU A 44 0.16 -8.54 -34.50
N PHE A 45 -0.24 -9.75 -34.92
CA PHE A 45 0.34 -11.00 -34.42
C PHE A 45 1.30 -11.70 -35.38
N LYS A 46 1.67 -11.07 -36.50
CA LYS A 46 2.58 -11.68 -37.50
C LYS A 46 4.03 -11.21 -37.45
N GLU A 47 4.38 -10.28 -36.57
CA GLU A 47 5.77 -9.91 -36.34
C GLU A 47 6.15 -10.13 -34.88
N SER A 48 7.06 -11.07 -34.71
CA SER A 48 7.71 -11.53 -33.50
C SER A 48 8.46 -10.42 -32.76
N ILE A 49 8.17 -10.20 -31.47
CA ILE A 49 9.11 -9.59 -30.53
C ILE A 49 8.94 -10.24 -29.16
N PHE A 50 9.63 -11.34 -28.90
CA PHE A 50 10.19 -11.65 -27.57
C PHE A 50 11.35 -12.64 -27.74
N PRO A 51 12.58 -12.13 -27.77
CA PRO A 51 13.62 -12.75 -26.98
C PRO A 51 14.27 -11.71 -26.06
N ASN A 52 14.35 -12.07 -24.78
CA ASN A 52 15.09 -11.39 -23.69
C ASN A 52 14.44 -10.13 -23.10
N PHE A 53 13.59 -10.33 -22.09
CA PHE A 53 13.11 -9.27 -21.19
C PHE A 53 13.73 -9.50 -19.80
N SER A 54 14.82 -8.81 -19.49
CA SER A 54 15.38 -8.75 -18.13
C SER A 54 14.53 -7.80 -17.27
N PHE A 55 14.03 -8.31 -16.15
CA PHE A 55 13.09 -7.59 -15.27
C PHE A 55 13.75 -6.52 -14.37
N THR A 56 15.07 -6.30 -14.51
CA THR A 56 15.87 -5.47 -13.61
C THR A 56 16.13 -4.05 -14.13
N GLU A 57 15.85 -3.74 -15.40
CA GLU A 57 16.03 -2.39 -15.96
C GLU A 57 14.75 -1.53 -16.04
N ALA A 58 13.57 -2.15 -15.85
CA ALA A 58 12.29 -1.45 -15.93
C ALA A 58 11.90 -0.69 -14.63
N ILE A 59 12.54 -1.00 -13.51
CA ILE A 59 12.22 -0.38 -12.21
C ILE A 59 13.13 0.84 -11.94
N SER A 60 14.39 0.84 -12.41
CA SER A 60 15.29 2.00 -12.27
C SER A 60 14.88 3.18 -13.18
N SER A 61 14.31 2.90 -14.35
CA SER A 61 13.90 3.93 -15.32
C SER A 61 12.51 4.52 -15.10
N LYS A 62 11.62 3.87 -14.31
CA LYS A 62 10.26 4.37 -14.05
C LYS A 62 10.10 5.23 -12.79
N PHE A 63 11.11 5.31 -11.93
CA PHE A 63 11.13 6.29 -10.83
C PHE A 63 11.80 7.62 -11.19
N LYS A 64 12.23 7.83 -12.44
CA LYS A 64 12.91 9.06 -12.87
C LYS A 64 11.97 10.19 -13.32
N ASN A 65 10.65 9.96 -13.39
CA ASN A 65 9.66 10.95 -13.86
C ASN A 65 8.47 11.17 -12.90
N ILE A 66 8.66 11.00 -11.59
CA ILE A 66 7.81 11.68 -10.61
C ILE A 66 8.44 13.06 -10.41
N SER A 67 7.79 14.11 -10.93
CA SER A 67 8.22 15.48 -10.77
C SER A 67 8.18 15.88 -9.28
N ILE A 68 9.31 15.71 -8.60
CA ILE A 68 9.70 16.48 -7.40
C ILE A 68 10.90 17.36 -7.80
N SER A 69 10.87 17.92 -9.02
CA SER A 69 11.90 18.84 -9.48
C SER A 69 11.70 20.20 -8.79
N ASN A 70 12.19 20.29 -7.55
CA ASN A 70 12.88 21.48 -6.99
C ASN A 70 13.40 21.32 -5.55
N ILE A 71 13.65 20.12 -5.00
CA ILE A 71 14.24 20.04 -3.63
C ILE A 71 15.49 19.16 -3.45
N PHE A 72 15.88 18.20 -4.30
CA PHE A 72 17.10 17.42 -4.01
C PHE A 72 17.97 17.06 -5.23
N LYS A 73 19.26 17.39 -5.14
CA LYS A 73 20.37 16.79 -5.91
C LYS A 73 21.17 15.90 -4.97
N PHE A 74 21.30 14.63 -5.30
CA PHE A 74 22.38 13.77 -4.80
C PHE A 74 22.94 13.00 -6.00
N ASP A 75 24.26 13.12 -6.17
CA ASP A 75 25.03 12.52 -7.26
C ASP A 75 25.17 11.00 -7.05
N GLU A 76 25.02 10.26 -8.14
CA GLU A 76 25.16 8.81 -8.26
C GLU A 76 26.44 8.54 -9.06
N ASP A 77 27.31 7.61 -8.61
CA ASP A 77 28.42 7.16 -9.44
C ASP A 77 28.84 5.70 -9.14
N LYS A 78 28.89 4.92 -10.25
CA LYS A 78 29.70 3.72 -10.59
C LYS A 78 29.12 2.29 -10.56
N GLU A 79 28.66 1.89 -11.75
CA GLU A 79 28.91 0.70 -12.60
C GLU A 79 29.38 -0.68 -12.06
N ASN A 80 28.55 -1.69 -12.39
CA ASN A 80 28.76 -2.93 -13.19
C ASN A 80 29.94 -3.89 -12.94
N GLU A 81 29.62 -5.11 -12.47
CA GLU A 81 30.31 -6.36 -12.88
C GLU A 81 29.29 -7.50 -13.13
N LYS A 82 29.53 -8.29 -14.20
CA LYS A 82 28.71 -9.44 -14.63
C LYS A 82 29.20 -10.73 -13.96
N PHE A 83 28.30 -11.49 -13.34
CA PHE A 83 28.56 -12.86 -12.89
C PHE A 83 27.87 -13.90 -13.78
N VAL A 84 28.60 -14.97 -14.08
CA VAL A 84 28.15 -16.18 -14.78
C VAL A 84 27.59 -17.14 -13.71
N TYR A 85 26.39 -17.67 -13.93
CA TYR A 85 25.75 -18.62 -13.01
C TYR A 85 26.21 -20.06 -13.32
N GLU A 86 26.78 -20.75 -12.32
CA GLU A 86 26.95 -22.20 -12.31
C GLU A 86 25.66 -22.86 -11.80
N ASP A 87 25.31 -24.01 -12.39
CA ASP A 87 24.11 -24.80 -12.09
C ASP A 87 24.32 -25.60 -10.79
N ILE A 88 23.60 -25.24 -9.73
CA ILE A 88 23.77 -25.75 -8.34
C ILE A 88 22.81 -26.93 -8.07
N SER A 89 22.25 -27.54 -9.11
CA SER A 89 21.34 -28.68 -8.97
C SER A 89 21.98 -29.89 -8.26
N ASP A 90 23.29 -30.06 -8.36
CA ASP A 90 24.05 -31.12 -7.68
C ASP A 90 24.26 -30.90 -6.16
N GLU A 91 24.03 -29.68 -5.65
CA GLU A 91 24.15 -29.33 -4.21
C GLU A 91 22.82 -29.53 -3.46
N LEU A 92 21.69 -29.38 -4.16
CA LEU A 92 20.33 -29.62 -3.62
C LEU A 92 20.05 -31.10 -3.31
N ASP A 93 20.66 -32.02 -4.05
CA ASP A 93 20.47 -33.45 -3.81
C ASP A 93 21.38 -33.99 -2.68
N LYS A 94 22.45 -33.28 -2.32
CA LYS A 94 23.27 -33.59 -1.14
C LYS A 94 22.59 -33.21 0.19
N ILE A 95 21.67 -32.24 0.17
CA ILE A 95 20.93 -31.81 1.37
C ILE A 95 19.88 -32.85 1.81
N LYS A 96 19.47 -33.78 0.93
CA LYS A 96 18.44 -34.78 1.24
C LYS A 96 18.96 -36.03 1.96
N GLU A 97 20.26 -36.32 1.94
CA GLU A 97 20.79 -37.60 2.44
C GLU A 97 21.48 -37.56 3.81
N ASP A 98 21.83 -36.40 4.38
CA ASP A 98 22.43 -36.33 5.73
C ASP A 98 21.41 -35.90 6.80
N GLY A 99 20.67 -36.88 7.31
CA GLY A 99 19.79 -36.72 8.45
C GLY A 99 20.52 -36.67 9.80
N SER A 100 20.04 -35.81 10.70
CA SER A 100 19.94 -35.98 12.16
C SER A 100 20.24 -34.67 12.90
N SER A 101 19.25 -33.79 13.00
CA SER A 101 19.18 -32.86 14.12
C SER A 101 17.75 -32.77 14.62
N THR A 102 17.65 -32.88 15.93
CA THR A 102 16.46 -32.89 16.79
C THR A 102 15.37 -31.95 16.28
N SER A 103 14.18 -32.49 16.01
CA SER A 103 12.99 -31.69 15.76
C SER A 103 12.59 -30.95 17.03
N GLU A 104 13.17 -29.78 17.27
CA GLU A 104 12.48 -28.77 18.07
C GLU A 104 11.19 -28.45 17.33
N SER A 105 10.04 -28.79 17.92
CA SER A 105 8.76 -28.27 17.46
C SER A 105 8.83 -26.75 17.62
N SER A 106 9.21 -26.04 16.56
CA SER A 106 9.23 -24.59 16.56
C SER A 106 7.79 -24.12 16.74
N ASP A 107 7.49 -23.59 17.93
CA ASP A 107 6.18 -23.04 18.25
C ASP A 107 5.90 -21.87 17.30
N ILE A 108 4.98 -22.07 16.36
CA ILE A 108 4.59 -21.06 15.38
C ILE A 108 3.69 -20.06 16.10
N LYS A 109 4.12 -18.80 16.12
CA LYS A 109 3.41 -17.66 16.68
C LYS A 109 2.85 -16.80 15.55
N VAL A 110 1.86 -15.97 15.88
CA VAL A 110 1.19 -15.07 14.93
C VAL A 110 1.23 -13.65 15.46
N ALA A 111 1.85 -12.75 14.70
CA ALA A 111 1.80 -11.32 14.94
C ALA A 111 0.72 -10.71 14.04
N THR A 112 -0.06 -9.77 14.57
CA THR A 112 -1.18 -9.17 13.83
C THR A 112 -0.98 -7.67 13.65
N ILE A 113 -1.11 -7.21 12.42
CA ILE A 113 -1.19 -5.79 12.07
C ILE A 113 -2.67 -5.47 11.87
N GLU A 114 -3.16 -4.48 12.60
CA GLU A 114 -4.57 -4.12 12.61
C GLU A 114 -4.99 -3.50 11.27
N GLY A 115 -6.18 -3.89 10.81
CA GLY A 115 -6.81 -3.25 9.67
C GLY A 115 -7.35 -1.88 10.06
N VAL A 116 -7.29 -0.93 9.13
CA VAL A 116 -7.81 0.42 9.35
C VAL A 116 -8.38 1.00 8.05
N THR A 117 -9.41 1.84 8.17
CA THR A 117 -9.97 2.59 7.06
C THR A 117 -9.66 4.07 7.27
N VAL A 118 -9.12 4.70 6.23
CA VAL A 118 -8.90 6.15 6.20
C VAL A 118 -9.81 6.74 5.13
N TYR A 119 -10.58 7.76 5.49
CA TYR A 119 -11.44 8.49 4.57
C TYR A 119 -10.69 9.70 4.05
N THR A 120 -10.67 9.87 2.73
CA THR A 120 -10.03 10.99 2.04
C THR A 120 -11.03 11.66 1.09
N ILE A 121 -10.74 12.86 0.61
CA ILE A 121 -11.50 13.49 -0.46
C ILE A 121 -10.71 13.31 -1.75
N GLN A 122 -11.24 12.55 -2.70
CA GLN A 122 -10.64 12.44 -4.02
C GLN A 122 -11.13 13.57 -4.92
N VAL A 123 -10.18 14.30 -5.52
CA VAL A 123 -10.45 15.45 -6.38
C VAL A 123 -10.12 15.20 -7.85
N ALA A 124 -9.31 14.17 -8.14
CA ALA A 124 -9.03 13.77 -9.52
C ALA A 124 -8.53 12.32 -9.60
N SER A 125 -8.75 11.71 -10.76
CA SER A 125 -8.08 10.49 -11.22
C SER A 125 -7.37 10.81 -12.52
N ILE A 126 -6.04 10.77 -12.53
CA ILE A 126 -5.20 11.15 -13.66
C ILE A 126 -4.64 9.89 -14.30
N GLY A 127 -5.08 9.61 -15.53
CA GLY A 127 -4.55 8.54 -16.37
C GLY A 127 -3.25 8.93 -17.09
N GLU A 128 -2.73 8.00 -17.89
CA GLU A 128 -1.53 8.25 -18.70
C GLU A 128 -1.77 9.40 -19.71
N GLY A 129 -0.83 10.35 -19.76
CA GLY A 129 -0.91 11.52 -20.65
C GLY A 129 -1.88 12.63 -20.22
N GLN A 130 -2.52 12.51 -19.04
CA GLN A 130 -3.35 13.57 -18.46
C GLN A 130 -2.53 14.51 -17.57
N ASP A 131 -2.97 15.77 -17.49
CA ASP A 131 -2.24 16.85 -16.80
C ASP A 131 -2.52 16.86 -15.30
N LEU A 132 -1.57 16.33 -14.53
CA LEU A 132 -1.56 16.37 -13.06
C LEU A 132 -1.24 17.78 -12.53
N ASP A 133 -0.37 18.53 -13.21
CA ASP A 133 0.21 19.77 -12.70
C ASP A 133 -0.87 20.83 -12.52
N THR A 134 -1.81 20.93 -13.48
CA THR A 134 -2.97 21.83 -13.37
C THR A 134 -3.81 21.57 -12.10
N VAL A 135 -3.99 20.30 -11.71
CA VAL A 135 -4.75 19.95 -10.50
C VAL A 135 -3.96 20.32 -9.25
N GLU A 136 -2.67 20.03 -9.22
CA GLU A 136 -1.79 20.40 -8.11
C GLU A 136 -1.68 21.91 -7.89
N GLU A 137 -1.55 22.69 -8.97
CA GLU A 137 -1.49 24.15 -8.89
C GLU A 137 -2.76 24.75 -8.28
N LYS A 138 -3.93 24.20 -8.64
CA LYS A 138 -5.21 24.59 -8.02
C LYS A 138 -5.24 24.26 -6.53
N LEU A 139 -4.73 23.10 -6.12
CA LEU A 139 -4.65 22.72 -4.70
C LEU A 139 -3.68 23.63 -3.93
N LYS A 140 -2.49 23.90 -4.48
CA LYS A 140 -1.46 24.78 -3.90
C LYS A 140 -1.98 26.21 -3.73
N SER A 141 -2.56 26.79 -4.78
CA SER A 141 -3.09 28.16 -4.77
C SER A 141 -4.23 28.36 -3.75
N ASN A 142 -5.02 27.32 -3.50
CA ASN A 142 -6.10 27.33 -2.51
C ASN A 142 -5.65 26.82 -1.12
N LYS A 143 -4.36 26.51 -0.92
CA LYS A 143 -3.80 25.94 0.32
C LYS A 143 -4.56 24.71 0.82
N ILE A 144 -5.02 23.89 -0.12
CA ILE A 144 -5.68 22.62 0.18
C ILE A 144 -4.59 21.56 0.38
N PRO A 145 -4.55 20.85 1.52
CA PRO A 145 -3.62 19.76 1.73
C PRO A 145 -3.93 18.62 0.76
N TYR A 146 -2.92 18.07 0.11
CA TYR A 146 -3.12 17.02 -0.89
C TYR A 146 -1.91 16.10 -0.98
N SER A 147 -2.15 14.91 -1.52
CA SER A 147 -1.12 13.97 -1.94
C SER A 147 -1.64 13.10 -3.09
N VAL A 148 -0.70 12.47 -3.80
CA VAL A 148 -0.99 11.67 -4.99
C VAL A 148 -0.54 10.24 -4.72
N VAL A 149 -1.47 9.30 -4.87
CA VAL A 149 -1.19 7.86 -4.76
C VAL A 149 -1.52 7.19 -6.09
N GLU A 150 -0.63 6.32 -6.54
CA GLU A 150 -0.87 5.50 -7.73
C GLU A 150 -1.56 4.20 -7.34
N VAL A 151 -2.70 3.92 -7.97
CA VAL A 151 -3.46 2.67 -7.80
C VAL A 151 -3.81 2.15 -9.18
N ASP A 152 -3.36 0.94 -9.50
CA ASP A 152 -3.60 0.27 -10.79
C ASP A 152 -3.17 1.12 -12.00
N GLY A 153 -2.03 1.80 -11.90
CA GLY A 153 -1.49 2.67 -12.98
C GLY A 153 -2.20 4.03 -13.12
N ILE A 154 -3.15 4.34 -12.22
CA ILE A 154 -3.90 5.59 -12.21
C ILE A 154 -3.46 6.42 -11.00
N LYS A 155 -3.08 7.69 -11.24
CA LYS A 155 -2.72 8.62 -10.17
C LYS A 155 -3.99 9.22 -9.57
N LYS A 156 -4.29 8.88 -8.32
CA LYS A 156 -5.42 9.44 -7.57
C LYS A 156 -4.94 10.63 -6.77
N VAL A 157 -5.50 11.80 -7.04
CA VAL A 157 -5.22 13.01 -6.27
C VAL A 157 -6.23 13.09 -5.13
N GLN A 158 -5.73 13.02 -3.91
CA GLN A 158 -6.54 13.01 -2.69
C GLN A 158 -6.16 14.17 -1.79
N SER A 159 -7.14 14.69 -1.08
CA SER A 159 -7.05 15.82 -0.19
C SER A 159 -7.75 15.51 1.11
N TYR A 160 -7.20 16.04 2.22
CA TYR A 160 -7.64 15.74 3.59
C TYR A 160 -7.66 14.23 3.89
N SER A 161 -7.46 13.89 5.15
CA SER A 161 -7.61 12.52 5.61
C SER A 161 -8.04 12.51 7.04
N SER A 162 -8.98 11.61 7.35
CA SER A 162 -9.38 11.32 8.71
C SER A 162 -9.71 9.84 8.84
N PHE A 163 -9.59 9.35 10.07
CA PHE A 163 -10.08 8.03 10.48
C PHE A 163 -11.58 8.07 10.83
N ASP A 164 -12.21 9.26 10.76
CA ASP A 164 -13.64 9.50 10.93
C ASP A 164 -14.24 10.01 9.61
N GLU A 165 -15.28 9.33 9.10
CA GLU A 165 -15.96 9.70 7.86
C GLU A 165 -16.64 11.08 7.98
N ASP A 166 -17.26 11.38 9.11
CA ASP A 166 -18.02 12.62 9.31
C ASP A 166 -17.08 13.83 9.29
N THR A 167 -15.88 13.67 9.86
CA THR A 167 -14.83 14.69 9.80
C THR A 167 -14.39 14.95 8.36
N THR A 168 -14.15 13.90 7.56
CA THR A 168 -13.82 14.07 6.13
C THR A 168 -14.98 14.71 5.37
N ARG A 169 -16.22 14.33 5.67
CA ARG A 169 -17.43 14.90 5.06
C ARG A 169 -17.59 16.38 5.35
N SER A 170 -17.23 16.84 6.55
CA SER A 170 -17.27 18.27 6.90
C SER A 170 -16.34 19.14 6.04
N ASN A 171 -15.24 18.58 5.53
CA ASN A 171 -14.31 19.26 4.63
C ASN A 171 -14.71 19.15 3.15
N LEU A 172 -15.64 18.26 2.79
CA LEU A 172 -16.01 18.02 1.40
C LEU A 172 -16.61 19.25 0.73
N ASP A 173 -17.48 19.97 1.42
CA ASP A 173 -18.17 21.13 0.87
C ASP A 173 -17.22 22.29 0.55
N SER A 174 -16.12 22.45 1.31
CA SER A 174 -15.11 23.47 1.01
C SER A 174 -14.28 23.08 -0.21
N VAL A 175 -13.91 21.80 -0.35
CA VAL A 175 -13.21 21.28 -1.52
C VAL A 175 -14.09 21.37 -2.78
N ARG A 176 -15.39 21.08 -2.67
CA ARG A 176 -16.36 21.14 -3.78
C ARG A 176 -16.57 22.52 -4.39
N LYS A 177 -16.23 23.59 -3.65
CA LYS A 177 -16.24 24.94 -4.21
C LYS A 177 -15.15 25.15 -5.27
N ILE A 178 -14.12 24.30 -5.27
CA ILE A 178 -12.97 24.37 -6.18
C ILE A 178 -12.96 23.18 -7.16
N PHE A 179 -13.35 22.00 -6.69
CA PHE A 179 -13.45 20.75 -7.45
C PHE A 179 -14.87 20.17 -7.29
N ASP A 180 -15.79 20.56 -8.17
CA ASP A 180 -17.22 20.26 -8.07
C ASP A 180 -17.55 18.76 -8.05
N ASP A 181 -16.72 17.95 -8.72
CA ASP A 181 -16.81 16.50 -8.78
C ASP A 181 -16.14 15.76 -7.60
N ALA A 182 -15.56 16.49 -6.64
CA ALA A 182 -14.90 15.88 -5.49
C ALA A 182 -15.85 14.99 -4.67
N PHE A 183 -15.34 13.85 -4.21
CA PHE A 183 -16.09 12.85 -3.46
C PHE A 183 -15.24 12.18 -2.38
N ILE A 184 -15.91 11.59 -1.39
CA ILE A 184 -15.21 10.82 -0.34
C ILE A 184 -14.75 9.49 -0.92
N SER A 185 -13.46 9.21 -0.75
CA SER A 185 -12.83 7.93 -1.08
C SER A 185 -12.31 7.26 0.19
N GLU A 186 -12.13 5.95 0.15
CA GLU A 186 -11.63 5.15 1.26
C GLU A 186 -10.30 4.50 0.90
N LEU A 187 -9.33 4.58 1.80
CA LEU A 187 -8.13 3.75 1.80
C LEU A 187 -8.32 2.64 2.84
N LYS A 188 -8.59 1.43 2.36
CA LYS A 188 -8.81 0.25 3.21
C LYS A 188 -7.54 -0.56 3.37
N LEU A 189 -7.05 -0.62 4.59
CA LEU A 189 -5.93 -1.45 5.01
C LEU A 189 -6.51 -2.70 5.68
N PRO A 190 -6.30 -3.90 5.13
CA PRO A 190 -6.80 -5.12 5.76
C PRO A 190 -5.94 -5.49 6.96
N VAL A 191 -6.50 -6.34 7.82
CA VAL A 191 -5.73 -7.03 8.85
C VAL A 191 -4.69 -7.92 8.17
N LEU A 192 -3.43 -7.87 8.62
CA LEU A 192 -2.39 -8.81 8.22
C LEU A 192 -1.98 -9.67 9.41
N SER A 193 -1.72 -10.95 9.15
CA SER A 193 -1.18 -11.89 10.12
C SER A 193 0.14 -12.42 9.59
N LEU A 194 1.20 -12.26 10.38
CA LEU A 194 2.54 -12.73 10.07
C LEU A 194 2.86 -13.90 11.00
N GLU A 195 3.07 -15.08 10.40
CA GLU A 195 3.51 -16.27 11.12
C GLU A 195 5.02 -16.23 11.31
N TYR A 196 5.49 -16.53 12.53
CA TYR A 196 6.90 -16.51 12.88
C TYR A 196 7.21 -17.58 13.93
N THR A 197 8.47 -18.01 13.99
CA THR A 197 8.97 -18.89 15.06
C THR A 197 9.72 -18.06 16.09
N SER A 198 10.07 -18.65 17.24
CA SER A 198 10.87 -17.96 18.26
C SER A 198 12.21 -17.40 17.75
N LYS A 199 12.80 -17.98 16.70
CA LYS A 199 14.01 -17.44 16.03
C LYS A 199 13.76 -16.06 15.43
N TYR A 200 12.55 -15.81 14.95
CA TYR A 200 12.14 -14.61 14.23
C TYR A 200 11.23 -13.72 15.09
N SER A 201 11.48 -13.66 16.40
CA SER A 201 10.66 -12.90 17.34
C SER A 201 10.56 -11.41 17.02
N TYR A 202 11.52 -10.85 16.28
CA TYR A 202 11.49 -9.47 15.80
C TYR A 202 10.26 -9.14 14.93
N ILE A 203 9.59 -10.14 14.35
CA ILE A 203 8.34 -9.96 13.60
C ILE A 203 7.22 -9.40 14.49
N GLU A 204 7.21 -9.75 15.78
CA GLU A 204 6.29 -9.22 16.77
C GLU A 204 6.52 -7.71 17.00
N ASP A 205 7.79 -7.32 17.16
CA ASP A 205 8.18 -5.92 17.33
C ASP A 205 7.90 -5.09 16.07
N ILE A 206 8.13 -5.65 14.88
CA ILE A 206 7.77 -5.01 13.61
C ILE A 206 6.26 -4.79 13.53
N SER A 207 5.46 -5.80 13.83
CA SER A 207 3.99 -5.69 13.79
C SER A 207 3.46 -4.67 14.79
N SER A 208 3.99 -4.70 16.01
CA SER A 208 3.69 -3.72 17.07
C SER A 208 4.09 -2.29 16.67
N GLY A 209 5.24 -2.12 16.03
CA GLY A 209 5.70 -0.84 15.50
C GLY A 209 4.80 -0.29 14.40
N LEU A 210 4.32 -1.15 13.49
CA LEU A 210 3.39 -0.75 12.42
C LEU A 210 2.03 -0.33 13.00
N ASN A 211 1.51 -1.04 14.00
CA ASN A 211 0.28 -0.64 14.71
C ASN A 211 0.47 0.70 15.45
N SER A 212 1.61 0.86 16.13
CA SER A 212 1.95 2.13 16.81
C SER A 212 2.02 3.30 15.83
N LEU A 213 2.49 3.06 14.61
CA LEU A 213 2.54 4.08 13.56
C LEU A 213 1.15 4.50 13.09
N ILE A 214 0.21 3.55 12.95
CA ILE A 214 -1.22 3.84 12.67
C ILE A 214 -1.82 4.68 13.81
N GLU A 215 -1.60 4.29 15.07
CA GLU A 215 -2.11 5.05 16.22
C GLU A 215 -1.54 6.48 16.26
N ASN A 216 -0.26 6.65 15.92
CA ASN A 216 0.33 7.97 15.81
C ASN A 216 -0.27 8.80 14.64
N TYR A 217 -0.63 8.18 13.52
CA TYR A 217 -1.36 8.87 12.45
C TYR A 217 -2.77 9.29 12.90
N LYS A 218 -3.47 8.46 13.68
CA LYS A 218 -4.75 8.81 14.31
C LYS A 218 -4.59 9.99 15.27
N GLU A 219 -3.56 9.96 16.11
CA GLU A 219 -3.23 11.05 17.05
C GLU A 219 -3.02 12.38 16.30
N GLU A 220 -2.24 12.38 15.22
CA GLU A 220 -2.02 13.58 14.40
C GLU A 220 -3.31 14.05 13.69
N SER A 221 -4.12 13.13 13.17
CA SER A 221 -5.42 13.46 12.56
C SER A 221 -6.31 14.21 13.55
N VAL A 222 -6.49 13.64 14.75
CA VAL A 222 -7.32 14.24 15.81
C VAL A 222 -6.77 15.59 16.25
N PHE A 223 -5.45 15.76 16.31
CA PHE A 223 -4.84 17.05 16.58
C PHE A 223 -5.25 18.10 15.55
N TRP A 224 -5.16 17.76 14.26
CA TRP A 224 -5.52 18.69 13.19
C TRP A 224 -7.01 19.05 13.16
N GLU A 225 -7.86 18.11 13.54
CA GLU A 225 -9.32 18.27 13.58
C GLU A 225 -9.75 19.19 14.74
N LYS A 226 -9.16 19.01 15.93
CA LYS A 226 -9.46 19.83 17.12
C LYS A 226 -9.04 21.30 16.99
N ASN A 227 -8.10 21.57 16.09
CA ASN A 227 -7.47 22.87 15.88
C ASN A 227 -7.89 23.56 14.57
N ILE A 228 -8.96 23.09 13.92
CA ILE A 228 -9.60 23.81 12.81
C ILE A 228 -10.12 25.15 13.37
N ASN A 229 -9.47 26.26 12.99
CA ASN A 229 -9.75 27.64 13.43
C ASN A 229 -9.21 28.06 14.81
N LYS A 230 -8.17 27.39 15.32
CA LYS A 230 -7.45 27.80 16.54
C LYS A 230 -5.99 28.10 16.23
N GLU A 231 -5.35 28.84 17.13
CA GLU A 231 -3.89 28.91 17.16
C GLU A 231 -3.33 27.50 17.42
N ILE A 232 -2.34 27.10 16.62
CA ILE A 232 -1.79 25.75 16.66
C ILE A 232 -0.81 25.65 17.82
N ASP A 233 -1.03 24.68 18.73
CA ASP A 233 -0.03 24.32 19.72
C ASP A 233 1.12 23.54 19.04
N LEU A 234 2.16 24.27 18.65
CA LEU A 234 3.35 23.69 18.01
C LEU A 234 4.11 22.74 18.95
N THR A 235 3.99 22.89 20.26
CA THR A 235 4.65 21.99 21.23
C THR A 235 3.96 20.64 21.21
N GLU A 236 2.63 20.63 21.30
CA GLU A 236 1.83 19.40 21.18
C GLU A 236 2.08 18.73 19.83
N TYR A 237 2.03 19.50 18.73
CA TYR A 237 2.26 18.95 17.40
C TYR A 237 3.65 18.33 17.23
N ASN A 238 4.72 19.03 17.64
CA ASN A 238 6.07 18.50 17.54
C ASN A 238 6.32 17.29 18.45
N ASN A 239 5.59 17.15 19.56
CA ASN A 239 5.62 15.95 20.38
C ASN A 239 5.03 14.74 19.64
N ILE A 240 3.92 14.91 18.92
CA ILE A 240 3.34 13.84 18.08
C ILE A 240 4.34 13.40 17.00
N LEU A 241 5.01 14.35 16.36
CA LEU A 241 6.03 14.07 15.35
C LEU A 241 7.28 13.40 15.94
N THR A 242 7.71 13.79 17.14
CA THR A 242 8.84 13.14 17.83
C THR A 242 8.53 11.68 18.14
N LYS A 243 7.33 11.39 18.69
CA LYS A 243 6.89 10.00 18.91
C LYS A 243 6.92 9.17 17.62
N ARG A 244 6.55 9.77 16.49
CA ARG A 244 6.63 9.10 15.17
C ARG A 244 8.05 8.73 14.81
N LEU A 245 9.02 9.64 15.01
CA LEU A 245 10.42 9.38 14.72
C LEU A 245 10.94 8.20 15.55
N ASP A 246 10.62 8.15 16.85
CA ASP A 246 11.01 7.06 17.75
C ASP A 246 10.41 5.70 17.30
N ILE A 247 9.16 5.69 16.84
CA ILE A 247 8.51 4.48 16.30
C ILE A 247 9.24 4.02 15.03
N VAL A 248 9.54 4.96 14.13
CA VAL A 248 10.20 4.68 12.84
C VAL A 248 11.63 4.16 13.04
N GLU A 249 12.38 4.72 13.99
CA GLU A 249 13.73 4.26 14.34
C GLU A 249 13.72 2.81 14.82
N LYS A 250 12.86 2.48 15.79
CA LYS A 250 12.69 1.10 16.28
C LYS A 250 12.24 0.13 15.19
N LEU A 251 11.37 0.58 14.29
CA LEU A 251 10.95 -0.21 13.13
C LEU A 251 12.15 -0.52 12.22
N GLN A 252 13.00 0.46 11.93
CA GLN A 252 14.20 0.28 11.12
C GLN A 252 15.18 -0.71 11.77
N GLU A 253 15.49 -0.53 13.04
CA GLU A 253 16.36 -1.43 13.81
C GLU A 253 15.86 -2.89 13.79
N ASN A 254 14.56 -3.11 13.96
CA ASN A 254 13.98 -4.46 13.93
C ASN A 254 13.93 -5.03 12.51
N THR A 255 13.71 -4.20 11.50
CA THR A 255 13.69 -4.62 10.10
C THR A 255 15.09 -5.07 9.63
N GLU A 256 16.15 -4.44 10.13
CA GLU A 256 17.53 -4.82 9.80
C GLU A 256 17.89 -6.24 10.25
N LYS A 257 17.23 -6.76 11.30
CA LYS A 257 17.41 -8.13 11.83
C LYS A 257 16.88 -9.23 10.90
N ILE A 258 16.10 -8.88 9.88
CA ILE A 258 15.63 -9.82 8.87
C ILE A 258 16.83 -10.36 8.09
N ASP A 259 17.06 -11.67 8.18
CA ASP A 259 18.27 -12.35 7.71
C ASP A 259 17.99 -13.52 6.76
N TYR A 260 16.78 -13.64 6.21
CA TYR A 260 16.39 -14.71 5.29
C TYR A 260 15.85 -14.16 3.96
N ASP A 261 16.27 -14.79 2.86
CA ASP A 261 16.18 -14.22 1.52
C ASP A 261 14.75 -14.05 1.02
N GLU A 262 13.85 -14.94 1.43
CA GLU A 262 12.44 -14.89 1.07
C GLU A 262 11.76 -13.62 1.58
N MET A 263 12.32 -12.96 2.59
CA MET A 263 11.81 -11.71 3.14
C MET A 263 12.51 -10.45 2.63
N ASN A 264 13.49 -10.56 1.73
CA ASN A 264 14.24 -9.40 1.25
C ASN A 264 13.32 -8.32 0.66
N SER A 265 12.28 -8.71 -0.09
CA SER A 265 11.31 -7.74 -0.63
C SER A 265 10.54 -7.01 0.48
N PHE A 266 10.08 -7.72 1.51
CA PHE A 266 9.42 -7.12 2.67
C PHE A 266 10.36 -6.15 3.40
N LYS A 267 11.59 -6.59 3.67
CA LYS A 267 12.65 -5.81 4.33
C LYS A 267 12.93 -4.51 3.57
N GLU A 268 13.22 -4.60 2.28
CA GLU A 268 13.54 -3.44 1.45
C GLU A 268 12.37 -2.46 1.35
N ASN A 269 11.15 -2.97 1.17
CA ASN A 269 9.96 -2.13 1.09
C ASN A 269 9.66 -1.43 2.43
N LEU A 270 9.83 -2.12 3.56
CA LEU A 270 9.65 -1.54 4.89
C LEU A 270 10.74 -0.49 5.20
N ILE A 271 11.99 -0.74 4.83
CA ILE A 271 13.09 0.25 4.95
C ILE A 271 12.79 1.49 4.08
N LYS A 272 12.36 1.28 2.83
CA LYS A 272 12.02 2.38 1.91
C LYS A 272 10.88 3.23 2.48
N TYR A 273 9.82 2.57 2.97
CA TYR A 273 8.68 3.24 3.57
C TYR A 273 9.07 4.05 4.82
N THR A 274 9.77 3.43 5.77
CA THR A 274 10.21 4.09 7.02
C THR A 274 11.12 5.29 6.76
N LYS A 275 12.04 5.20 5.79
CA LYS A 275 12.86 6.35 5.35
C LYS A 275 12.01 7.51 4.83
N SER A 276 11.00 7.22 4.03
CA SER A 276 10.05 8.23 3.54
C SER A 276 9.28 8.88 4.69
N VAL A 277 8.77 8.10 5.65
CA VAL A 277 8.08 8.63 6.83
C VAL A 277 8.99 9.52 7.66
N ASN A 278 10.25 9.13 7.89
CA ASN A 278 11.23 9.94 8.62
C ASN A 278 11.44 11.31 7.94
N SER A 279 11.65 11.32 6.62
CA SER A 279 11.81 12.54 5.82
C SER A 279 10.56 13.43 5.88
N ASN A 280 9.38 12.84 5.65
CA ASN A 280 8.11 13.54 5.71
C ASN A 280 7.86 14.16 7.09
N THR A 281 8.19 13.44 8.16
CA THR A 281 7.99 13.89 9.55
C THR A 281 8.86 15.11 9.88
N LYS A 282 10.14 15.07 9.49
CA LYS A 282 11.06 16.22 9.65
C LYS A 282 10.58 17.43 8.87
N GLN A 283 10.14 17.22 7.63
CA GLN A 283 9.61 18.30 6.79
C GLN A 283 8.28 18.84 7.33
N ALA A 284 7.41 18.00 7.88
CA ALA A 284 6.14 18.42 8.46
C ALA A 284 6.34 19.30 9.71
N SER A 285 7.34 18.99 10.53
CA SER A 285 7.76 19.85 11.65
C SER A 285 8.26 21.20 11.13
N LYS A 286 9.16 21.20 10.15
CA LYS A 286 9.66 22.45 9.53
C LYS A 286 8.52 23.30 8.99
N ASN A 287 7.62 22.72 8.18
CA ASN A 287 6.48 23.41 7.60
C ASN A 287 5.55 24.01 8.67
N ALA A 288 5.32 23.29 9.79
CA ALA A 288 4.46 23.80 10.85
C ALA A 288 5.10 24.97 11.60
N ASN A 289 6.41 24.93 11.85
CA ASN A 289 7.13 26.06 12.46
C ASN A 289 7.22 27.30 11.54
N GLU A 290 6.97 27.12 10.23
CA GLU A 290 6.90 28.19 9.23
C GLU A 290 5.44 28.56 8.88
N ASP A 291 4.46 28.17 9.71
CA ASP A 291 3.02 28.40 9.52
C ASP A 291 2.42 27.83 8.21
N ASN A 292 3.11 26.89 7.58
CA ASN A 292 2.68 26.19 6.37
C ASN A 292 1.91 24.90 6.71
N TYR A 293 0.89 24.99 7.58
CA TYR A 293 0.19 23.82 8.13
C TYR A 293 -0.46 22.92 7.08
N TYR A 294 -0.93 23.47 5.95
CA TYR A 294 -1.51 22.67 4.87
C TYR A 294 -0.45 21.73 4.26
N LEU A 295 0.82 22.15 4.17
CA LEU A 295 1.91 21.27 3.72
C LEU A 295 2.22 20.19 4.77
N SER A 296 2.13 20.50 6.06
CA SER A 296 2.27 19.50 7.12
C SER A 296 1.17 18.44 7.03
N LYS A 297 -0.09 18.85 6.84
CA LYS A 297 -1.24 17.95 6.61
C LYS A 297 -1.08 17.12 5.33
N SER A 298 -0.53 17.68 4.25
CA SER A 298 -0.18 16.90 3.05
C SER A 298 0.80 15.77 3.36
N LEU A 299 1.79 16.02 4.21
CA LEU A 299 2.82 15.03 4.56
C LEU A 299 2.28 13.89 5.45
N LEU A 300 1.28 14.16 6.30
CA LEU A 300 0.51 13.11 6.98
C LEU A 300 -0.18 12.21 5.95
N LEU A 301 -0.93 12.79 5.01
CA LEU A 301 -1.62 12.04 3.95
C LEU A 301 -0.63 11.22 3.10
N THR A 302 0.49 11.82 2.68
CA THR A 302 1.57 11.11 1.97
C THR A 302 2.09 9.91 2.76
N SER A 303 2.26 10.06 4.08
CA SER A 303 2.75 8.97 4.94
C SER A 303 1.74 7.83 5.07
N ILE A 304 0.44 8.15 5.18
CA ILE A 304 -0.64 7.16 5.18
C ILE A 304 -0.74 6.44 3.83
N GLN A 305 -0.64 7.16 2.71
CA GLN A 305 -0.64 6.57 1.37
C GLN A 305 0.60 5.71 1.11
N GLY A 306 1.75 6.11 1.67
CA GLY A 306 2.96 5.31 1.69
C GLY A 306 2.76 3.98 2.43
N TYR A 307 2.10 4.03 3.60
CA TYR A 307 1.74 2.82 4.35
C TYR A 307 0.82 1.92 3.53
N TYR A 308 -0.21 2.49 2.90
CA TYR A 308 -1.12 1.77 2.01
C TYR A 308 -0.41 1.09 0.85
N SER A 309 0.53 1.79 0.23
CA SER A 309 1.34 1.23 -0.86
C SER A 309 2.21 0.07 -0.36
N PHE A 310 2.87 0.24 0.79
CA PHE A 310 3.67 -0.80 1.43
C PHE A 310 2.86 -2.07 1.74
N ILE A 311 1.71 -1.93 2.41
CA ILE A 311 0.84 -3.07 2.76
C ILE A 311 0.34 -3.81 1.53
N ASN A 312 0.05 -3.12 0.43
CA ASN A 312 -0.40 -3.78 -0.79
C ASN A 312 0.72 -4.50 -1.55
N LEU A 313 1.98 -4.12 -1.37
CA LEU A 313 3.11 -4.88 -1.92
C LEU A 313 3.25 -6.26 -1.25
N ILE A 314 2.89 -6.37 0.04
CA ILE A 314 2.90 -7.65 0.78
C ILE A 314 1.87 -8.63 0.23
N LYS A 315 0.75 -8.15 -0.31
CA LYS A 315 -0.31 -9.03 -0.85
C LYS A 315 0.05 -9.70 -2.18
N ILE A 316 1.02 -9.13 -2.89
CA ILE A 316 1.37 -9.53 -4.26
C ILE A 316 2.56 -10.50 -4.25
N SER A 317 3.35 -10.53 -3.17
CA SER A 317 4.41 -11.50 -2.91
C SER A 317 3.87 -12.83 -2.43
#